data_AF-A0A820PPK4-F1
#
_entry.id   AF-A0A820PPK4-F1
#
_cell.length_a   1.000
_cell.length_b   1.000
_cell.length_c   1.000
_cell.angle_alpha   90.00
_cell.angle_beta   90.00
_cell.angle_gamma   90.00
#
_symmetry.space_group_name_H-M   'P 1'
#
loop_
_entity.id
_entity.type
_entity.pdbx_description
1 polymer ?
#
loop_
_entity_poly.entity_id
_entity_poly.type
_entity_poly.pdbx_seq_one_letter_code
_entity_poly.pdbx_strand_id
1 'polypeptide(L)'
;QTLVDEINRDKMQANAELENAKPALIAAEEALQTITPLDIAVVRKLGRPPRLIRQMMDCVLILFGRSLKNPIRFDPELQGAEPSWESSLKV
;
A
#
# COMPACT_ATOMS: atom_id res chain seq x y z
N GLN A 1 2.86 -9.22 -41.36
CA GLN A 1 1.88 -10.00 -40.57
C GLN A 1 2.37 -10.21 -39.13
N THR A 2 3.63 -10.61 -38.92
CA THR A 2 4.25 -10.91 -37.61
C THR A 2 4.08 -9.84 -36.51
N LEU A 3 4.29 -8.55 -36.82
CA LEU A 3 4.12 -7.46 -35.84
C LEU A 3 2.68 -7.35 -35.31
N VAL A 4 1.69 -7.56 -36.19
CA VAL A 4 0.28 -7.51 -35.81
C VAL A 4 -0.07 -8.67 -34.88
N ASP A 5 0.49 -9.84 -35.16
CA ASP A 5 0.27 -11.04 -34.36
C ASP A 5 0.94 -10.94 -32.97
N GLU A 6 2.12 -10.33 -32.89
CA GLU A 6 2.82 -10.03 -31.63
C GLU A 6 2.03 -9.03 -30.77
N ILE A 7 1.58 -7.91 -31.34
CA ILE A 7 0.75 -6.92 -30.63
C ILE A 7 -0.54 -7.56 -30.11
N ASN A 8 -1.18 -8.42 -30.91
CA ASN A 8 -2.39 -9.12 -30.50
C ASN A 8 -2.13 -10.08 -29.33
N ARG A 9 -1.00 -10.81 -29.35
CA ARG A 9 -0.60 -11.68 -28.25
C ARG A 9 -0.38 -10.89 -26.96
N ASP A 10 0.40 -9.81 -27.03
CA ASP A 10 0.72 -8.99 -25.85
C ASP A 10 -0.54 -8.33 -25.28
N LYS A 11 -1.44 -7.86 -26.16
CA LYS A 11 -2.74 -7.31 -25.75
C LYS A 11 -3.61 -8.34 -25.04
N MET A 12 -3.66 -9.58 -25.53
CA MET A 12 -4.42 -10.65 -24.88
C MET A 12 -3.87 -10.96 -23.49
N GLN A 13 -2.54 -11.04 -23.35
CA GLN A 13 -1.91 -11.29 -22.05
C GLN A 13 -2.17 -10.13 -21.08
N ALA A 14 -1.97 -8.89 -21.50
CA ALA A 14 -2.20 -7.71 -20.66
C ALA A 14 -3.66 -7.62 -20.20
N ASN A 15 -4.63 -7.90 -21.09
CA ASN A 15 -6.04 -7.93 -20.72
C ASN A 15 -6.37 -9.06 -19.73
N ALA A 16 -5.79 -10.25 -19.90
CA ALA A 16 -5.99 -11.35 -18.97
C ALA A 16 -5.44 -11.02 -17.57
N GLU A 17 -4.25 -10.44 -17.49
CA GLU A 17 -3.66 -9.96 -16.24
C GLU A 17 -4.51 -8.87 -15.59
N LEU A 18 -5.04 -7.94 -16.38
CA LEU A 18 -5.96 -6.89 -15.92
C LEU A 18 -7.25 -7.47 -15.34
N GLU A 19 -7.92 -8.38 -16.05
CA GLU A 19 -9.16 -9.01 -15.56
C GLU A 19 -8.92 -9.78 -14.26
N ASN A 20 -7.75 -10.43 -14.12
CA ASN A 20 -7.37 -11.14 -12.90
C ASN A 20 -7.09 -10.18 -11.72
N ALA A 21 -6.56 -8.98 -11.98
CA ALA A 21 -6.24 -7.99 -10.96
C ALA A 21 -7.44 -7.13 -10.52
N LYS A 22 -8.39 -6.87 -11.43
CA LYS A 22 -9.62 -6.09 -11.17
C LYS A 22 -10.39 -6.47 -9.90
N PRO A 23 -10.68 -7.75 -9.58
CA PRO A 23 -11.44 -8.08 -8.38
C PRO A 23 -10.75 -7.62 -7.09
N ALA A 24 -9.42 -7.69 -7.03
CA ALA A 24 -8.65 -7.22 -5.87
C ALA A 24 -8.70 -5.69 -5.75
N LEU A 25 -8.67 -4.97 -6.88
CA LEU A 25 -8.78 -3.51 -6.90
C LEU A 25 -10.15 -3.03 -6.42
N ILE A 26 -11.23 -3.66 -6.90
CA ILE A 26 -12.61 -3.33 -6.50
C ILE A 26 -12.79 -3.59 -5.00
N ALA A 27 -12.36 -4.75 -4.51
CA ALA A 27 -12.45 -5.08 -3.09
C ALA A 27 -11.68 -4.09 -2.20
N ALA A 28 -10.53 -3.59 -2.67
CA ALA A 28 -9.77 -2.57 -1.96
C ALA A 28 -10.48 -1.20 -1.95
N GLU A 29 -11.10 -0.81 -3.06
CA GLU A 29 -11.89 0.42 -3.16
C GLU A 29 -13.14 0.37 -2.26
N GLU A 30 -13.87 -0.75 -2.28
CA GLU A 30 -15.03 -0.97 -1.40
C GLU A 30 -14.61 -0.93 0.07
N ALA A 31 -13.52 -1.59 0.45
CA ALA A 31 -12.99 -1.54 1.81
C ALA A 31 -12.63 -0.10 2.22
N LEU A 32 -12.04 0.69 1.33
CA LEU A 32 -11.70 2.09 1.60
C LEU A 32 -12.95 2.93 1.89
N GLN A 33 -14.06 2.67 1.17
CA GLN A 33 -15.33 3.36 1.40
C GLN A 33 -15.96 3.05 2.77
N THR A 34 -15.57 1.96 3.43
CA THR A 34 -16.06 1.64 4.79
C THR A 34 -15.34 2.41 5.90
N ILE A 35 -14.18 3.01 5.61
CA ILE A 35 -13.36 3.71 6.60
C ILE A 35 -13.89 5.13 6.78
N THR A 36 -14.30 5.47 8.01
CA THR A 36 -14.81 6.81 8.32
C THR A 36 -13.69 7.74 8.81
N PRO A 37 -13.87 9.07 8.72
CA PRO A 37 -12.94 10.03 9.34
C PRO A 37 -12.76 9.82 10.85
N LEU A 38 -13.79 9.30 11.53
CA LEU A 38 -13.75 9.03 12.96
C LEU A 38 -12.78 7.88 13.28
N ASP A 39 -12.77 6.81 12.47
CA ASP A 39 -11.86 5.67 12.64
C ASP A 39 -10.41 6.13 12.56
N ILE A 40 -10.09 6.98 11.57
CA ILE A 40 -8.76 7.58 11.41
C ILE A 40 -8.41 8.49 12.61
N ALA A 41 -9.36 9.28 13.10
CA ALA A 41 -9.15 10.13 14.26
C ALA A 41 -8.85 9.32 15.53
N VAL A 42 -9.47 8.14 15.70
CA VAL A 42 -9.16 7.22 16.81
C VAL A 42 -7.73 6.68 16.67
N VAL A 43 -7.33 6.24 15.48
CA VAL A 43 -5.96 5.76 15.24
C VAL A 43 -4.91 6.85 15.51
N ARG A 44 -5.16 8.11 15.10
CA ARG A 44 -4.25 9.24 15.37
C ARG A 44 -4.10 9.55 16.86
N LYS A 45 -5.09 9.23 17.69
CA LYS A 45 -5.02 9.39 19.15
C LYS A 45 -4.22 8.29 19.84
N LEU A 46 -3.93 7.18 19.16
CA LEU A 46 -3.06 6.14 19.69
C LEU A 46 -1.63 6.69 19.71
N GLY A 47 -1.08 6.93 20.91
CA GLY A 47 0.30 7.41 21.05
C GLY A 47 1.31 6.41 20.46
N ARG A 48 1.09 5.11 20.70
CA ARG A 48 1.92 4.02 20.19
C ARG A 48 1.04 2.86 19.69
N PRO A 49 0.48 2.95 18.46
CA PRO A 49 -0.38 1.90 17.95
C PRO A 49 0.40 0.59 17.71
N PRO A 50 -0.30 -0.56 17.65
CA PRO A 50 0.30 -1.84 17.30
C PRO A 50 1.21 -1.75 16.07
N ARG A 51 2.29 -2.53 16.07
CA ARG A 51 3.34 -2.45 15.04
C ARG A 51 2.79 -2.52 13.62
N LEU A 52 1.85 -3.42 13.37
CA LEU A 52 1.25 -3.62 12.06
C LEU A 52 0.57 -2.36 11.51
N ILE A 53 -0.16 -1.62 12.35
CA ILE A 53 -0.81 -0.35 11.94
C ILE A 53 0.25 0.67 11.54
N ARG A 54 1.34 0.78 12.32
CA ARG A 54 2.45 1.69 11.99
C ARG A 54 3.12 1.33 10.66
N GLN A 55 3.27 0.05 10.35
CA GLN A 55 3.82 -0.42 9.08
C GLN A 55 2.89 -0.13 7.90
N MET A 56 1.58 -0.34 8.05
CA MET A 56 0.62 0.01 7.00
C MET A 56 0.64 1.51 6.68
N MET A 57 0.77 2.37 7.70
CA MET A 57 0.84 3.81 7.49
C MET A 57 2.13 4.24 6.76
N ASP A 58 3.25 3.55 6.99
CA ASP A 58 4.47 3.75 6.19
C ASP A 58 4.26 3.37 4.71
N CYS A 59 3.53 2.29 4.41
CA CYS A 59 3.18 1.94 3.03
C CYS A 59 2.37 3.05 2.35
N VAL A 60 1.43 3.67 3.08
CA VAL A 60 0.64 4.81 2.57
C VAL A 60 1.55 6.03 2.32
N LEU A 61 2.49 6.33 3.22
CA LEU A 61 3.45 7.40 3.02
C LEU A 61 4.31 7.18 1.76
N ILE A 62 4.80 5.96 1.56
CA ILE A 62 5.58 5.58 0.36
C ILE A 62 4.74 5.74 -0.90
N LEU A 63 3.48 5.29 -0.89
CA LEU A 63 2.56 5.43 -2.03
C LEU A 63 2.39 6.90 -2.44
N PHE A 64 2.34 7.81 -1.47
CA PHE A 64 2.28 9.26 -1.71
C PHE A 64 3.65 9.93 -1.89
N GLY A 65 4.73 9.15 -2.05
CA GLY A 65 6.08 9.67 -2.27
C GLY A 65 6.65 10.47 -1.08
N ARG A 66 6.13 10.26 0.14
CA ARG A 66 6.61 10.94 1.34
C ARG A 66 7.77 10.18 1.96
N SER A 67 8.78 10.91 2.42
CA SER A 67 9.96 10.32 3.07
C SER A 67 9.62 9.74 4.45
N LEU A 68 10.14 8.55 4.71
CA LEU A 68 10.14 7.93 6.03
C LEU A 68 11.28 8.51 6.87
N LYS A 69 11.03 8.72 8.17
CA LYS A 69 12.04 9.26 9.09
C LYS A 69 13.07 8.19 9.48
N ASN A 70 12.61 6.96 9.66
CA ASN A 70 13.46 5.87 10.08
C ASN A 70 14.09 5.18 8.86
N PRO A 71 15.40 4.85 8.91
CA PRO A 71 16.03 4.10 7.86
C PRO A 71 15.51 2.65 7.84
N ILE A 72 15.39 2.09 6.63
CA ILE A 72 15.13 0.66 6.47
C ILE A 72 16.39 -0.09 6.93
N ARG A 73 16.28 -0.78 8.06
CA ARG A 73 17.33 -1.70 8.54
C ARG A 73 16.91 -3.13 8.23
N PHE A 74 17.76 -3.83 7.49
CA PHE A 74 17.67 -5.28 7.31
C PHE A 74 18.46 -5.93 8.44
N ASP A 75 17.77 -6.25 9.53
CA ASP A 75 18.35 -6.97 10.66
C ASP A 75 17.68 -8.35 10.74
N PRO A 76 18.45 -9.46 10.77
CA PRO A 76 17.90 -10.81 10.85
C PRO A 76 17.09 -11.11 12.12
N GLU A 77 17.30 -10.36 13.20
CA GLU A 77 16.62 -10.56 14.50
C GLU A 77 15.39 -9.65 14.66
N LEU A 78 15.34 -8.52 13.95
CA LEU A 78 14.17 -7.66 13.88
C LEU A 78 13.23 -8.15 12.77
N GLN A 79 11.93 -8.17 13.05
CA GLN A 79 10.89 -8.47 12.04
C GLN A 79 10.71 -7.35 10.99
N GLY A 80 11.80 -6.72 10.51
CA GLY A 80 11.84 -5.59 9.58
C GLY A 80 12.12 -4.22 10.24
N ALA A 81 12.17 -3.16 9.42
CA ALA A 81 12.48 -1.80 9.86
C ALA A 81 11.51 -1.26 10.93
N GLU A 82 11.99 -0.38 11.82
CA GLU A 82 11.14 0.29 12.80
C GLU A 82 10.24 1.32 12.10
N PRO A 83 8.90 1.22 12.24
CA PRO A 83 7.99 2.08 11.48
C PRO A 83 8.09 3.57 11.80
N SER A 84 7.89 4.44 10.81
CA SER A 84 7.98 5.90 10.91
C SER A 84 6.66 6.55 11.34
N TRP A 85 6.13 6.14 12.49
CA TRP A 85 4.84 6.63 13.00
C TRP A 85 4.76 8.16 13.13
N GLU A 86 5.84 8.81 13.57
CA GLU A 86 5.88 10.28 13.65
C GLU A 86 5.66 10.97 12.30
N SER A 87 6.11 10.36 11.20
CA SER A 87 5.85 10.88 9.85
C SER A 87 4.38 10.76 9.48
N SER A 88 3.70 9.71 9.95
CA SER A 88 2.27 9.46 9.69
C SER A 88 1.37 10.48 10.39
N LEU A 89 1.80 11.02 11.53
CA LEU A 89 1.05 12.03 12.30
C LEU A 89 1.12 13.44 11.69
N LYS A 90 2.16 13.72 10.90
CA LYS A 90 2.43 15.02 10.27
C LYS A 90 1.76 15.18 8.89
N VAL A 91 0.94 14.20 8.49
CA VAL A 91 0.09 14.26 7.29
C VAL A 91 -1.19 15.03 7.59
#